data_AF-A0A6B3HBY0-F1
#
_entry.id   AF-A0A6B3HBY0-F1
#
_cell.length_a   1.000
_cell.length_b   1.000
_cell.length_c   1.000
_cell.angle_alpha   90.00
_cell.angle_beta   90.00
_cell.angle_gamma   90.00
#
_symmetry.space_group_name_H-M   'P 1'
#
loop_
_entity.id
_entity.type
_entity.pdbx_description
1 polymer ?
#
loop_
_entity_poly.entity_id
_entity_poly.type
_entity_poly.pdbx_seq_one_letter_code
_entity_poly.pdbx_strand_id
1 'polypeptide(L)'
;PRLARTAPPQDGGAAPGWGDGTVLVTGATGALGAVLARHLVRQHGVRHLLLVSRRGANAPGSAELSAELAGSGAEVTVAACDVADRDQVAAL
;
A
#
# COMPACT_ATOMS: atom_id res chain seq x y z
N PRO A 1 -1.13 10.08 -16.40
CA PRO A 1 -0.45 8.76 -16.46
C PRO A 1 -1.39 7.63 -16.92
N ARG A 2 -0.95 6.75 -17.83
CA ARG A 2 -1.70 5.54 -18.25
C ARG A 2 -0.85 4.32 -17.97
N LEU A 3 -1.44 3.30 -17.34
CA LEU A 3 -0.81 2.00 -17.22
C LEU A 3 -1.01 1.21 -18.52
N ALA A 4 0.03 0.49 -18.94
CA ALA A 4 -0.04 -0.48 -20.03
C ALA A 4 0.19 -1.88 -19.45
N ARG A 5 -0.42 -2.89 -20.05
CA ARG A 5 -0.15 -4.28 -19.66
C ARG A 5 1.26 -4.68 -20.06
N THR A 6 1.96 -5.35 -19.16
CA THR A 6 3.23 -6.02 -19.44
C THR A 6 3.01 -7.53 -19.39
N ALA A 7 3.75 -8.28 -20.21
CA ALA A 7 3.84 -9.72 -20.04
C ALA A 7 4.64 -10.02 -18.76
N PRO A 8 4.27 -11.05 -17.99
CA PRO A 8 5.10 -11.49 -16.87
C PRO A 8 6.49 -11.92 -17.37
N PRO A 9 7.55 -11.76 -16.55
CA PRO A 9 8.87 -12.29 -16.88
C PRO A 9 8.78 -13.78 -17.22
N GLN A 10 9.47 -14.20 -18.28
CA GLN A 10 9.47 -15.59 -18.75
C GLN A 10 10.44 -16.46 -17.94
N ASP A 11 11.37 -15.84 -17.22
CA ASP A 11 12.28 -16.51 -16.32
C ASP A 11 11.49 -16.93 -15.07
N GLY A 12 11.22 -18.23 -14.93
CA GLY A 12 10.44 -18.84 -13.84
C GLY A 12 11.10 -18.77 -12.45
N GLY A 13 11.96 -17.78 -12.21
CA GLY A 13 12.47 -17.48 -10.90
C GLY A 13 11.35 -16.96 -10.00
N ALA A 14 11.25 -17.50 -8.78
CA ALA A 14 10.33 -16.98 -7.79
C ALA A 14 10.59 -15.48 -7.60
N ALA A 15 9.53 -14.66 -7.71
CA ALA A 15 9.64 -13.25 -7.39
C ALA A 15 10.20 -13.09 -5.97
N PRO A 16 11.10 -12.13 -5.72
CA PRO A 16 11.56 -11.85 -4.36
C PRO A 16 10.36 -11.66 -3.44
N GLY A 17 10.35 -12.37 -2.31
CA GLY A 17 9.32 -12.18 -1.29
C GLY A 17 9.40 -10.77 -0.68
N TRP A 18 8.31 -10.33 -0.05
CA TRP A 18 8.22 -9.02 0.59
C TRP A 18 8.88 -8.95 1.97
N GLY A 19 9.24 -10.11 2.53
CA GLY A 19 9.73 -10.23 3.91
C GLY A 19 8.64 -9.91 4.94
N ASP A 20 9.07 -9.78 6.19
CA ASP A 20 8.17 -9.55 7.34
C ASP A 20 8.09 -8.06 7.74
N GLY A 21 8.80 -7.18 7.02
CA GLY A 21 8.84 -5.74 7.32
C GLY A 21 7.58 -4.99 6.88
N THR A 22 7.49 -3.72 7.29
CA THR A 22 6.40 -2.82 6.89
C THR A 22 6.55 -2.39 5.44
N VAL A 23 5.47 -2.55 4.66
CA VAL A 23 5.37 -2.03 3.29
C VAL A 23 4.70 -0.65 3.31
N LEU A 24 5.43 0.37 2.87
CA LEU A 24 4.93 1.72 2.66
C LEU A 24 4.25 1.84 1.30
N VAL A 25 2.99 2.28 1.29
CA VAL A 25 2.23 2.58 0.07
C VAL A 25 1.90 4.07 0.03
N THR A 26 2.52 4.80 -0.89
CA THR A 26 2.21 6.22 -1.14
C THR A 26 1.02 6.38 -2.09
N GLY A 27 0.21 7.41 -1.88
CA GLY A 27 -1.03 7.57 -2.65
C GLY A 27 -2.01 6.41 -2.42
N ALA A 28 -1.95 5.77 -1.24
CA ALA A 28 -2.67 4.55 -0.91
C ALA A 28 -4.19 4.65 -1.10
N THR A 29 -4.75 5.84 -0.88
CA THR A 29 -6.19 6.10 -0.99
C THR A 29 -6.60 6.57 -2.40
N GLY A 30 -5.69 6.53 -3.37
CA GLY A 30 -5.96 6.82 -4.77
C GLY A 30 -6.53 5.62 -5.52
N ALA A 31 -6.89 5.81 -6.79
CA ALA A 31 -7.59 4.81 -7.63
C ALA A 31 -6.88 3.43 -7.67
N LEU A 32 -5.55 3.42 -7.68
CA LEU A 32 -4.76 2.19 -7.74
C LEU A 32 -4.19 1.76 -6.38
N GLY A 33 -3.96 2.70 -5.47
CA GLY A 33 -3.33 2.41 -4.18
C GLY A 33 -4.12 1.38 -3.36
N ALA A 34 -5.45 1.54 -3.33
CA ALA A 34 -6.33 0.61 -2.61
C ALA A 34 -6.36 -0.78 -3.25
N VAL A 35 -6.29 -0.85 -4.59
CA VAL A 35 -6.21 -2.13 -5.32
C VAL A 35 -4.88 -2.83 -5.03
N LEU A 36 -3.78 -2.08 -5.03
CA LEU A 36 -2.45 -2.59 -4.72
C LEU A 36 -2.37 -3.09 -3.27
N ALA A 37 -2.84 -2.31 -2.29
CA ALA A 37 -2.82 -2.72 -0.88
C ALA A 37 -3.56 -4.04 -0.65
N ARG A 38 -4.74 -4.22 -1.26
CA ARG A 38 -5.48 -5.49 -1.22
C ARG A 38 -4.69 -6.63 -1.86
N HIS A 39 -4.05 -6.37 -2.99
CA HIS A 39 -3.25 -7.38 -3.68
C HIS A 39 -2.05 -7.83 -2.84
N LEU A 40 -1.37 -6.89 -2.19
CA LEU A 40 -0.24 -7.18 -1.30
C LEU A 40 -0.64 -8.08 -0.14
N VAL A 41 -1.76 -7.79 0.53
CA VAL A 41 -2.24 -8.65 1.63
C VAL A 41 -2.70 -10.02 1.13
N ARG A 42 -3.54 -10.05 0.09
CA ARG A 42 -4.21 -11.29 -0.33
C ARG A 42 -3.32 -12.24 -1.11
N GLN A 43 -2.49 -11.72 -2.00
CA GLN A 43 -1.70 -12.53 -2.94
C GLN A 43 -0.24 -12.67 -2.50
N HIS A 44 0.27 -11.68 -1.78
CA HIS A 44 1.67 -11.67 -1.35
C HIS A 44 1.87 -11.85 0.15
N GLY A 45 0.79 -11.97 0.92
CA GLY A 45 0.85 -12.26 2.35
C GLY A 45 1.43 -11.13 3.21
N VAL A 46 1.52 -9.91 2.69
CA VAL A 46 2.02 -8.74 3.44
C VAL A 46 1.12 -8.50 4.66
N ARG A 47 1.74 -8.34 5.84
CA ARG A 47 1.02 -8.16 7.11
C ARG A 47 1.18 -6.80 7.76
N HIS A 48 2.22 -6.04 7.44
CA HIS A 48 2.42 -4.70 8.02
C HIS A 48 2.38 -3.66 6.90
N LEU A 49 1.43 -2.74 6.97
CA LEU A 49 1.18 -1.73 5.94
C LEU A 49 1.16 -0.33 6.55
N LEU A 50 1.95 0.56 5.95
CA LEU A 50 1.84 2.00 6.16
C LEU A 50 1.21 2.65 4.92
N LEU A 51 -0.05 3.07 5.04
CA LEU A 51 -0.81 3.69 3.97
C LEU A 51 -0.69 5.22 4.08
N VAL A 52 0.02 5.82 3.12
CA VAL A 52 0.27 7.26 3.11
C VAL A 52 -0.52 7.95 2.01
N SER A 53 -1.19 9.02 2.37
CA SER A 53 -1.73 10.00 1.44
C SER A 53 -1.81 11.36 2.11
N ARG A 54 -1.90 12.45 1.33
CA ARG A 54 -2.01 13.80 1.90
C ARG A 54 -3.21 13.98 2.83
N ARG A 55 -4.30 13.24 2.62
CA ARG A 55 -5.50 13.31 3.46
C ARG A 55 -5.51 12.28 4.59
N GLY A 56 -4.63 11.27 4.54
CA GLY A 56 -4.56 10.19 5.52
C GLY A 56 -5.93 9.56 5.79
N ALA A 57 -6.25 9.36 7.07
CA ALA A 57 -7.53 8.80 7.52
C ALA A 57 -8.76 9.60 7.08
N ASN A 58 -8.60 10.89 6.74
CA ASN A 58 -9.68 11.74 6.23
C ASN A 58 -9.93 11.55 4.72
N ALA A 59 -9.18 10.69 4.03
CA ALA A 59 -9.46 10.38 2.64
C ALA A 59 -10.74 9.53 2.51
N PRO A 60 -11.60 9.80 1.52
CA PRO A 60 -12.77 8.96 1.24
C PRO A 60 -12.35 7.49 1.06
N GLY A 61 -13.04 6.57 1.72
CA GLY A 61 -12.75 5.13 1.62
C GLY A 61 -11.58 4.64 2.50
N SER A 62 -10.89 5.53 3.23
CA SER A 62 -9.70 5.14 4.00
C SER A 62 -10.03 4.25 5.19
N ALA A 63 -11.11 4.55 5.91
CA ALA A 63 -11.53 3.77 7.07
C ALA A 63 -12.01 2.37 6.64
N GLU A 64 -12.80 2.30 5.57
CA GLU A 64 -13.29 1.05 5.00
C GLU A 64 -12.13 0.19 4.50
N LEU A 65 -11.17 0.78 3.79
CA LEU A 65 -9.97 0.07 3.33
C LEU A 65 -9.14 -0.46 4.51
N SER A 66 -8.90 0.37 5.53
CA SER A 66 -8.14 -0.04 6.71
C SER A 66 -8.81 -1.20 7.43
N ALA A 67 -10.13 -1.14 7.62
CA ALA A 67 -10.91 -2.21 8.26
C ALA A 67 -10.92 -3.50 7.42
N GLU A 68 -11.05 -3.40 6.10
CA GLU A 68 -11.01 -4.55 5.19
C GLU A 68 -9.67 -5.29 5.26
N LEU A 69 -8.56 -4.54 5.21
CA LEU A 69 -7.22 -5.10 5.28
C LEU A 69 -6.92 -5.69 6.67
N ALA A 70 -7.37 -5.01 7.73
CA ALA A 70 -7.29 -5.53 9.09
C ALA A 70 -8.08 -6.82 9.28
N GLY A 71 -9.31 -6.89 8.75
CA GLY A 71 -10.11 -8.12 8.73
C GLY A 71 -9.47 -9.26 7.91
N SER A 72 -8.55 -8.92 7.00
CA SER A 72 -7.73 -9.88 6.24
C SER A 72 -6.44 -10.28 6.96
N GLY A 73 -6.24 -9.81 8.21
CA GLY A 73 -5.11 -10.13 9.07
C GLY A 73 -3.88 -9.23 8.89
N ALA A 74 -4.04 -8.02 8.34
CA ALA A 74 -2.95 -7.05 8.24
C ALA A 74 -3.01 -6.00 9.37
N GLU A 75 -1.88 -5.64 9.93
CA GLU A 75 -1.70 -4.42 10.72
C GLU A 75 -1.56 -3.23 9.77
N VAL A 76 -2.44 -2.24 9.92
CA VAL A 76 -2.54 -1.10 9.02
C VAL A 76 -2.41 0.20 9.80
N THR A 77 -1.40 0.99 9.46
CA THR A 77 -1.26 2.38 9.90
C THR A 77 -1.60 3.30 8.74
N VAL A 78 -2.46 4.29 8.98
CA VAL A 78 -2.78 5.33 7.98
C VAL A 78 -2.18 6.64 8.44
N ALA A 79 -1.32 7.24 7.63
CA ALA A 79 -0.67 8.51 7.93
C ALA A 79 -1.03 9.58 6.90
N ALA A 80 -1.32 10.79 7.39
CA ALA A 80 -1.41 11.97 6.57
C ALA A 80 0.01 12.51 6.32
N CYS A 81 0.48 12.46 5.07
CA CYS A 81 1.79 12.98 4.70
C CYS A 81 1.78 13.42 3.23
N ASP A 82 2.38 14.58 2.98
CA ASP A 82 2.80 14.99 1.64
C ASP A 82 4.20 14.45 1.35
N VAL A 83 4.30 13.50 0.41
CA VAL A 83 5.57 12.84 0.04
C VAL A 83 6.55 13.81 -0.66
N ALA A 84 6.06 14.96 -1.13
CA ALA A 84 6.93 16.02 -1.65
C ALA A 84 7.60 16.85 -0.52
N ASP A 85 7.11 16.76 0.72
CA ASP A 85 7.69 17.41 1.88
C ASP A 85 8.64 16.44 2.62
N ARG A 86 9.93 16.77 2.61
CA ARG A 86 10.97 15.93 3.21
C ARG A 86 10.79 15.75 4.71
N ASP A 87 10.39 16.78 5.43
CA ASP A 87 10.30 16.72 6.89
C ASP A 87 9.09 15.87 7.31
N GLN A 88 7.99 15.94 6.55
CA GLN A 88 6.85 15.05 6.75
C GLN A 88 7.23 13.59 6.47
N VAL A 89 8.00 13.31 5.43
CA VAL A 89 8.46 11.93 5.13
C VAL A 89 9.42 11.42 6.21
N ALA A 90 10.28 12.27 6.75
CA ALA A 90 11.21 11.91 7.82
C ALA A 90 10.51 11.59 9.16
N ALA A 91 9.27 12.06 9.35
CA ALA A 91 8.48 11.85 10.55
C ALA A 91 7.52 10.64 10.48
N LEU A 92 7.54 9.89 9.36
CA LEU A 92 6.71 8.69 9.16
C LEU A 92 7.18 7.48 9.96
#